data_AF-A0A6V7KDK1-F1
#
_entry.id   AF-A0A6V7KDK1-F1
#
_cell.length_a   1.000
_cell.length_b   1.000
_cell.length_c   1.000
_cell.angle_alpha   90.00
_cell.angle_beta   90.00
_cell.angle_gamma   90.00
#
_symmetry.space_group_name_H-M   'P 1'
#
loop_
_entity.id
_entity.type
_entity.pdbx_description
1 polymer ?
#
loop_
_entity_poly.entity_id
_entity_poly.type
_entity_poly.pdbx_seq_one_letter_code
_entity_poly.pdbx_strand_id
1 'polypeptide(L)' 'VLGGSSVLNTMLYIRGNRRDFDQWESFGNPGWGYDDILPYFKKSEDQRNPYLARDQKYHGS' A
#
# COMPACT_ATOMS: atom_id res chain seq x y z
N VAL A 1 -9.42 -14.01 -19.60
CA VAL A 1 -10.18 -13.05 -18.78
C VAL A 1 -9.21 -11.94 -18.37
N LEU A 2 -9.46 -10.68 -18.74
CA LEU A 2 -8.65 -9.56 -18.26
C LEU A 2 -9.04 -9.29 -16.79
N GLY A 3 -8.10 -9.37 -15.85
CA GLY A 3 -8.34 -9.17 -14.41
C GLY A 3 -7.90 -10.31 -13.49
N GLY A 4 -7.52 -11.48 -14.01
CA GLY A 4 -6.90 -12.57 -13.23
C GLY A 4 -7.61 -12.88 -11.90
N SER A 5 -6.83 -13.10 -10.83
CA SER A 5 -7.35 -13.37 -9.48
C SER A 5 -8.09 -12.19 -8.83
N SER A 6 -7.94 -10.97 -9.36
CA SER A 6 -8.62 -9.79 -8.84
C SER A 6 -10.14 -9.83 -9.06
N VAL A 7 -10.62 -10.64 -10.01
CA VAL A 7 -12.07 -10.84 -10.27
C VAL A 7 -12.70 -11.83 -9.27
N LEU A 8 -11.87 -12.64 -8.60
CA LEU A 8 -12.30 -13.66 -7.62
C LEU A 8 -12.01 -13.27 -6.16
N ASN A 9 -11.26 -12.19 -5.95
CA ASN A 9 -10.90 -11.72 -4.61
C ASN A 9 -12.11 -11.08 -3.91
N THR A 10 -12.12 -11.08 -2.58
CA THR A 10 -13.14 -10.46 -1.71
C THR A 10 -13.17 -8.91 -1.80
N MET A 11 -12.43 -8.29 -2.71
CA MET A 11 -12.35 -6.84 -2.91
C MET A 11 -11.79 -6.09 -1.68
N LEU A 12 -11.06 -6.81 -0.81
CA LEU A 12 -10.42 -6.21 0.37
C LEU A 12 -9.09 -5.57 -0.03
N TYR A 13 -8.97 -4.26 0.20
CA TYR A 13 -7.70 -3.54 0.08
C TYR A 13 -7.05 -3.44 1.46
N ILE A 14 -6.03 -4.27 1.69
CA ILE A 14 -5.25 -4.31 2.95
C ILE A 14 -3.77 -4.19 2.58
N ARG A 15 -3.06 -3.25 3.22
CA ARG A 15 -1.61 -3.08 3.04
C ARG A 15 -0.84 -4.07 3.91
N GLY A 16 0.42 -4.35 3.54
CA GLY A 16 1.35 -5.12 4.38
C GLY A 16 1.79 -4.36 5.64
N ASN A 17 2.33 -5.08 6.62
CA ASN A 17 2.86 -4.49 7.85
C ASN A 17 4.18 -3.76 7.57
N ARG A 18 4.37 -2.57 8.15
CA ARG A 18 5.62 -1.80 8.06
C ARG A 18 6.86 -2.63 8.38
N ARG A 19 6.80 -3.48 9.41
CA ARG A 19 7.94 -4.31 9.84
C ARG A 19 8.40 -5.28 8.77
N ASP A 20 7.50 -5.79 7.93
CA ASP A 20 7.84 -6.74 6.90
C ASP A 20 8.69 -6.05 5.81
N PHE A 21 8.32 -4.82 5.44
CA PHE A 21 9.04 -4.01 4.47
C PHE A 21 10.39 -3.52 5.00
N ASP A 22 10.42 -3.04 6.25
CA ASP A 22 11.66 -2.66 6.91
C ASP A 22 12.62 -3.88 7.03
N GLN A 23 12.06 -5.09 7.23
CA GLN A 23 12.83 -6.33 7.22
C GLN A 23 13.36 -6.67 5.81
N TRP A 24 12.58 -6.45 4.76
CA TRP A 24 13.05 -6.65 3.38
C TRP A 24 14.21 -5.73 3.04
N GLU A 25 14.14 -4.47 3.45
CA GLU A 25 15.25 -3.53 3.31
C GLU A 25 16.49 -4.03 4.07
N SER A 26 16.31 -4.51 5.31
CA SER A 26 17.38 -5.06 6.16
C SER A 26 18.09 -6.27 5.56
N PHE A 27 17.41 -7.03 4.69
CA PHE A 27 17.98 -8.17 3.97
C PHE A 27 18.81 -7.77 2.75
N GLY A 28 19.07 -6.48 2.55
CA GLY A 28 19.87 -5.98 1.44
C GLY A 28 19.05 -5.66 0.20
N ASN A 29 17.77 -5.29 0.37
CA ASN A 29 16.92 -4.77 -0.70
C ASN A 29 16.66 -3.26 -0.50
N PRO A 30 17.60 -2.36 -0.84
CA PRO A 30 17.39 -0.92 -0.70
C PRO A 30 16.15 -0.44 -1.45
N GLY A 31 15.42 0.51 -0.87
CA GLY A 31 14.19 1.05 -1.48
C GLY A 31 12.94 0.20 -1.27
N TRP A 32 13.05 -0.92 -0.55
CA TRP A 32 11.90 -1.73 -0.11
C TRP A 32 11.46 -1.42 1.33
N GLY A 33 12.09 -0.43 1.98
CA GLY A 33 11.67 0.07 3.28
C GLY A 33 10.26 0.66 3.21
N TYR A 34 9.52 0.64 4.32
CA TYR A 34 8.13 1.09 4.29
C TYR A 34 7.97 2.54 3.82
N ASP A 35 8.92 3.41 4.20
CA ASP A 35 8.87 4.83 3.83
C ASP A 35 9.13 5.06 2.34
N ASP A 36 9.93 4.20 1.70
CA ASP A 36 10.23 4.27 0.26
C ASP A 36 9.07 3.79 -0.60
N ILE A 37 8.32 2.79 -0.13
CA ILE A 37 7.20 2.20 -0.88
C ILE A 37 5.87 2.92 -0.63
N LEU A 38 5.72 3.63 0.50
CA LEU A 38 4.50 4.33 0.89
C LEU A 38 3.94 5.28 -0.20
N PRO A 39 4.77 6.06 -0.94
CA PRO A 39 4.29 6.88 -2.05
C PRO A 39 3.59 6.08 -3.15
N TYR A 40 4.05 4.85 -3.43
CA TYR A 40 3.44 3.99 -4.44
C TYR A 40 2.08 3.46 -3.99
N PHE A 41 1.94 3.11 -2.70
CA PHE A 41 0.63 2.74 -2.15
C PHE A 41 -0.36 3.90 -2.22
N LYS A 42 0.06 5.11 -1.86
CA LYS A 42 -0.79 6.31 -1.99
C LYS A 42 -1.21 6.55 -3.44
N LYS A 43 -0.31 6.35 -4.42
CA LYS A 43 -0.65 6.50 -5.84
C LYS A 43 -1.68 5.46 -6.33
N SER A 44 -1.69 4.28 -5.73
CA SER A 44 -2.62 3.20 -6.07
C SER A 44 -3.98 3.27 -5.37
N GLU A 45 -4.10 4.10 -4.34
CA GLU A 45 -5.30 4.25 -3.52
C GLU A 45 -6.11 5.48 -3.96
N ASP A 46 -7.43 5.37 -3.94
CA ASP A 46 -8.39 6.48 -4.02
C ASP A 46 -9.27 6.41 -2.75
N GLN A 47 -8.81 7.06 -1.67
CA GLN A 47 -9.50 7.02 -0.38
C GLN A 47 -10.62 8.06 -0.32
N ARG A 48 -11.84 7.61 -0.56
CA ARG A 48 -13.02 8.49 -0.58
C ARG A 48 -13.67 8.74 0.78
N ASN A 49 -13.22 8.06 1.84
CA ASN A 49 -13.72 8.31 3.18
C ASN A 49 -13.14 9.64 3.71
N PRO A 50 -13.96 10.68 3.95
CA PRO A 50 -13.48 12.01 4.33
C PRO A 50 -12.72 12.05 5.67
N TYR A 51 -12.95 11.09 6.57
CA TYR A 51 -12.21 11.00 7.83
C TYR A 51 -10.78 10.50 7.61
N LEU A 52 -10.58 9.57 6.69
CA LEU A 52 -9.28 8.97 6.37
C LEU A 52 -8.51 9.77 5.32
N ALA A 53 -9.21 10.39 4.38
CA ALA A 53 -8.63 11.26 3.35
C ALA A 53 -7.95 12.52 3.94
N ARG A 54 -8.32 12.89 5.17
CA ARG A 54 -7.65 13.97 5.92
C ARG A 54 -6.23 13.59 6.36
N ASP A 55 -5.95 12.30 6.53
CA ASP A 55 -4.62 11.81 6.89
C ASP A 55 -3.76 11.60 5.64
N GLN A 56 -3.18 12.70 5.16
CA GLN A 56 -2.25 12.71 4.03
C GLN A 56 -0.91 12.04 4.36
N LYS A 57 -0.63 11.73 5.63
CA LYS A 57 0.60 11.03 6.02
C LYS A 57 0.57 9.60 5.51
N TYR A 58 -0.58 8.94 5.56
CA TYR A 58 -0.72 7.54 5.16
C TYR A 58 -1.61 7.30 3.94
N HIS A 59 -2.57 8.18 3.64
CA HIS A 59 -3.54 7.95 2.56
C HIS A 59 -3.34 8.88 1.36
N GLY A 60 -3.65 8.33 0.18
CA GLY A 60 -3.76 9.07 -1.08
C GLY A 60 -5.22 9.41 -1.36
N SER A 61 -5.45 10.58 -1.98
CA SER A 61 -6.75 11.09 -2.41
C SER A 61 -6.79 11.28 -3.92
#